data_AF-A0A817CWC6-F1
#
_entry.id   AF-A0A817CWC6-F1
#
_cell.length_a   1.000
_cell.length_b   1.000
_cell.length_c   1.000
_cell.angle_alpha   90.00
_cell.angle_beta   90.00
_cell.angle_gamma   90.00
#
_symmetry.space_group_name_H-M   'P 1'
#
loop_
_entity.id
_entity.type
_entity.pdbx_description
1 polymer ?
#
loop_
_entity_poly.entity_id
_entity_poly.type
_entity_poly.pdbx_seq_one_letter_code
_entity_poly.pdbx_strand_id
1 'polypeptide(L)'
;MDVRIAPTTDQPVGDIVPNWTPRANPGSNPEYRILQGQYCRLELLTSATSSITIQQLYEALKPTEQTHFTYLIYGPFKTIDEFTQFLHSLQQPSSNTVVYSIIVNEVAVGFITYLRIDEENGALEIGHVNFSQQLARTRQATEASFLLMQYAFDTLGYRRVMWSCNPLNEKSYRAALRLGFQYEGTWLKMAICKDRSADMAWFSIVNDEWGQVKQEIQRWLHPDNFDANGQQLSRLNAARANPRRSKTVTSSDGKHN
;
A
#
# COMPACT_ATOMS: atom_id res chain seq x y z
N MET A 1 17.54 11.03 27.80
CA MET A 1 18.09 11.18 26.44
C MET A 1 19.01 10.00 26.22
N ASP A 2 18.51 8.90 25.69
CA ASP A 2 19.35 7.75 25.37
C ASP A 2 20.11 8.06 24.08
N VAL A 3 21.39 8.38 24.25
CA VAL A 3 22.32 8.49 23.13
C VAL A 3 22.44 7.09 22.53
N ARG A 4 21.91 6.91 21.31
CA ARG A 4 22.18 5.70 20.52
C ARG A 4 23.68 5.71 20.17
N ILE A 5 24.49 5.07 21.01
CA ILE A 5 25.92 4.93 20.80
C ILE A 5 26.09 3.93 19.65
N ALA A 6 26.54 4.40 18.48
CA ALA A 6 27.07 3.50 17.48
C ALA A 6 28.21 2.71 18.12
N PRO A 7 28.25 1.37 18.01
CA PRO A 7 29.30 0.58 18.63
C PRO A 7 30.66 1.11 18.17
N THR A 8 31.59 1.26 19.11
CA THR A 8 32.99 1.66 18.87
C THR A 8 33.78 0.50 18.27
N THR A 9 33.25 -0.10 17.20
CA THR A 9 33.86 -1.23 16.49
C THR A 9 34.21 -0.79 15.08
N ASP A 10 35.29 -1.35 14.50
CA ASP A 10 35.66 -1.14 13.09
C ASP A 10 34.71 -1.83 12.09
N GLN A 11 33.52 -2.21 12.55
CA GLN A 11 32.53 -2.86 11.70
C GLN A 11 31.75 -1.79 10.92
N PRO A 12 31.51 -2.00 9.62
CA PRO A 12 30.69 -1.08 8.85
C PRO A 12 29.26 -1.07 9.42
N VAL A 13 28.79 0.11 9.80
CA VAL A 13 27.42 0.35 10.25
C VAL A 13 26.68 1.25 9.25
N GLY A 14 25.35 1.18 9.24
CA GLY A 14 24.51 2.00 8.36
C GLY A 14 24.51 3.48 8.73
N ASP A 15 23.98 4.32 7.83
CA ASP A 15 23.89 5.76 8.03
C ASP A 15 23.07 6.12 9.28
N ILE A 16 23.51 7.16 9.99
CA ILE A 16 22.74 7.74 11.09
C ILE A 16 21.42 8.31 10.55
N VAL A 17 20.33 8.06 11.26
CA VAL A 17 19.03 8.69 11.01
C VAL A 17 18.86 9.81 12.04
N PRO A 18 19.17 11.07 11.70
CA PRO A 18 19.20 12.15 12.68
C PRO A 18 17.82 12.40 13.26
N ASN A 19 17.75 12.57 14.59
CA ASN A 19 16.53 12.93 15.33
C ASN A 19 15.34 11.98 15.10
N TRP A 20 15.60 10.69 14.88
CA TRP A 20 14.54 9.70 14.67
C TRP A 20 13.63 9.58 15.90
N THR A 21 12.32 9.65 15.66
CA THR A 21 11.27 9.29 16.63
C THR A 21 10.24 8.40 15.95
N PRO A 22 9.50 7.56 16.71
CA PRO A 22 8.40 6.78 16.17
C PRO A 22 7.39 7.65 15.40
N ARG A 23 6.77 7.06 14.38
CA ARG A 23 5.72 7.70 13.58
C ARG A 23 4.35 7.39 14.16
N ALA A 24 3.41 8.31 14.01
CA ALA A 24 2.05 8.09 14.49
C ALA A 24 1.33 7.02 13.65
N ASN A 25 0.55 6.17 14.31
CA ASN A 25 -0.34 5.24 13.64
C ASN A 25 -1.27 5.96 12.65
N PRO A 26 -1.41 5.50 11.38
CA PRO A 26 -2.25 6.18 10.39
C PRO A 26 -3.72 6.34 10.79
N GLY A 27 -4.26 5.45 11.62
CA GLY A 27 -5.64 5.49 12.10
C GLY A 27 -5.87 6.36 13.34
N SER A 28 -4.81 6.94 13.92
CA SER A 28 -4.91 7.68 15.19
C SER A 28 -5.33 9.14 15.02
N ASN A 29 -5.10 9.75 13.86
CA ASN A 29 -5.38 11.17 13.65
C ASN A 29 -6.83 11.39 13.12
N PRO A 30 -7.70 12.09 13.87
CA PRO A 30 -9.08 12.34 13.43
C PRO A 30 -9.18 13.22 12.17
N GLU A 31 -8.19 14.07 11.88
CA GLU A 31 -8.19 14.92 10.67
C GLU A 31 -8.04 14.11 9.38
N TYR A 32 -7.41 12.93 9.47
CA TYR A 32 -7.14 12.04 8.33
C TYR A 32 -8.07 10.83 8.30
N ARG A 33 -9.25 10.97 8.91
CA ARG A 33 -10.40 10.07 8.68
C ARG A 33 -10.89 10.15 7.25
N ILE A 34 -10.68 11.28 6.57
CA ILE A 34 -10.97 11.45 5.14
C ILE A 34 -9.69 11.88 4.45
N LEU A 35 -9.22 11.10 3.48
CA LEU A 35 -8.16 11.50 2.56
C LEU A 35 -8.81 11.92 1.25
N GLN A 36 -8.80 13.22 0.98
CA GLN A 36 -9.48 13.80 -0.18
C GLN A 36 -8.55 13.84 -1.41
N GLY A 37 -8.95 13.17 -2.48
CA GLY A 37 -8.33 13.28 -3.81
C GLY A 37 -9.18 14.11 -4.78
N GLN A 38 -8.77 14.13 -6.04
CA GLN A 38 -9.48 14.78 -7.14
C GLN A 38 -10.57 13.89 -7.74
N TYR A 39 -10.40 12.58 -7.75
CA TYR A 39 -11.27 11.62 -8.42
C TYR A 39 -11.97 10.63 -7.47
N CYS A 40 -11.44 10.47 -6.26
CA CYS A 40 -12.01 9.69 -5.18
C CYS A 40 -11.66 10.33 -3.84
N ARG A 41 -12.29 9.83 -2.77
CA ARG A 41 -11.81 10.05 -1.40
C ARG A 41 -11.72 8.72 -0.68
N LEU A 42 -10.88 8.68 0.34
CA LEU A 42 -10.75 7.53 1.22
C LEU A 42 -11.38 7.88 2.57
N GLU A 43 -12.31 7.05 3.05
CA GLU A 43 -12.94 7.21 4.36
C GLU A 43 -12.48 6.08 5.29
N LEU A 44 -11.99 6.45 6.48
CA LEU A 44 -11.51 5.50 7.47
C LEU A 44 -12.68 4.64 7.98
N LEU A 45 -12.53 3.32 7.86
CA LEU A 45 -13.49 2.35 8.34
C LEU A 45 -13.33 2.21 9.87
N THR A 46 -14.32 2.69 10.61
CA THR A 46 -14.39 2.61 12.08
C THR A 46 -15.62 1.81 12.54
N SER A 47 -15.78 1.61 13.84
CA SER A 47 -17.01 1.03 14.41
C SER A 47 -18.26 1.89 14.16
N ALA A 48 -18.09 3.17 13.82
CA ALA A 48 -19.17 4.09 13.47
C ALA A 48 -19.49 4.12 11.96
N THR A 49 -18.85 3.26 11.15
CA THR A 49 -19.12 3.18 9.71
C THR A 49 -20.58 2.79 9.47
N SER A 50 -21.24 3.50 8.55
CA SER A 50 -22.66 3.26 8.28
C SER A 50 -22.92 1.89 7.65
N SER A 51 -24.08 1.30 7.96
CA SER A 51 -24.54 0.07 7.30
C SER A 51 -24.69 0.24 5.78
N ILE A 52 -24.99 1.45 5.30
CA ILE A 52 -25.07 1.79 3.89
C ILE A 52 -23.70 1.61 3.21
N THR A 53 -22.63 2.11 3.81
CA THR A 53 -21.25 1.94 3.31
C THR A 53 -20.88 0.45 3.25
N ILE A 54 -21.20 -0.31 4.30
CA ILE A 54 -20.93 -1.76 4.35
C ILE A 54 -21.71 -2.50 3.25
N GLN A 55 -22.99 -2.16 3.04
CA GLN A 55 -23.82 -2.72 1.97
C GLN A 55 -23.24 -2.40 0.60
N GLN A 56 -22.84 -1.15 0.35
CA GLN A 56 -22.23 -0.75 -0.93
C GLN A 56 -20.94 -1.52 -1.21
N LEU A 57 -20.06 -1.66 -0.21
CA LEU A 57 -18.82 -2.45 -0.33
C LEU A 57 -19.13 -3.92 -0.62
N TYR A 58 -20.10 -4.50 0.10
CA TYR A 58 -20.51 -5.88 -0.13
C TYR A 58 -21.01 -6.08 -1.56
N GLU A 59 -21.94 -5.25 -2.05
CA GLU A 59 -22.45 -5.37 -3.41
C GLU A 59 -21.37 -5.13 -4.48
N ALA A 60 -20.46 -4.17 -4.25
CA ALA A 60 -19.39 -3.86 -5.19
C ALA A 60 -18.32 -4.97 -5.30
N LEU A 61 -18.13 -5.75 -4.23
CA LEU A 61 -17.14 -6.83 -4.14
C LEU A 61 -17.78 -8.23 -4.20
N LYS A 62 -19.11 -8.30 -4.23
CA LYS A 62 -19.84 -9.55 -4.36
C LYS A 62 -19.43 -10.19 -5.69
N PRO A 63 -18.90 -11.42 -5.66
CA PRO A 63 -18.33 -12.01 -6.86
C PRO A 63 -19.42 -12.27 -7.89
N THR A 64 -19.37 -11.55 -9.01
CA THR A 64 -20.06 -11.94 -10.25
C THR A 64 -19.35 -13.12 -10.92
N GLU A 65 -18.04 -13.26 -10.66
CA GLU A 65 -17.20 -14.40 -11.03
C GLU A 65 -16.35 -14.87 -9.85
N GLN A 66 -15.95 -16.15 -9.84
CA GLN A 66 -15.18 -16.79 -8.75
C GLN A 66 -13.73 -16.27 -8.61
N THR A 67 -13.28 -15.31 -9.44
CA THR A 67 -11.85 -14.97 -9.59
C THR A 67 -11.36 -13.79 -8.75
N HIS A 68 -12.26 -12.96 -8.17
CA HIS A 68 -11.86 -11.77 -7.41
C HIS A 68 -10.94 -12.11 -6.22
N PHE A 69 -11.29 -13.16 -5.48
CA PHE A 69 -10.59 -13.57 -4.26
C PHE A 69 -9.53 -14.65 -4.50
N THR A 70 -9.17 -14.97 -5.75
CA THR A 70 -8.27 -16.10 -6.07
C THR A 70 -6.96 -16.07 -5.29
N TYR A 71 -6.36 -14.89 -5.12
CA TYR A 71 -5.07 -14.70 -4.46
C TYR A 71 -5.16 -14.12 -3.05
N LEU A 72 -6.37 -13.97 -2.52
CA LEU A 72 -6.60 -13.49 -1.16
C LEU A 72 -6.83 -14.70 -0.23
N ILE A 73 -6.27 -14.63 0.97
CA ILE A 73 -6.38 -15.70 1.98
C ILE A 73 -7.79 -15.84 2.56
N TYR A 74 -8.65 -14.87 2.28
CA TYR A 74 -10.04 -14.79 2.70
C TYR A 74 -10.97 -14.71 1.48
N GLY A 75 -12.28 -14.78 1.75
CA GLY A 75 -13.32 -14.73 0.76
C GLY A 75 -13.33 -15.93 -0.21
N PRO A 76 -14.33 -16.01 -1.11
CA PRO A 76 -15.44 -15.07 -1.25
C PRO A 76 -16.42 -15.12 -0.05
N PHE A 77 -17.17 -14.05 0.15
CA PHE A 77 -18.18 -13.94 1.21
C PHE A 77 -19.57 -14.22 0.62
N LYS A 78 -20.32 -15.14 1.23
CA LYS A 78 -21.65 -15.57 0.75
C LYS A 78 -22.76 -14.64 1.21
N THR A 79 -22.60 -14.04 2.37
CA THR A 79 -23.58 -13.13 2.98
C THR A 79 -22.93 -11.81 3.38
N ILE A 80 -23.76 -10.78 3.55
CA ILE A 80 -23.30 -9.50 4.09
C ILE A 80 -22.80 -9.64 5.53
N ASP A 81 -23.37 -10.56 6.32
CA ASP A 81 -22.94 -10.80 7.70
C ASP A 81 -21.50 -11.35 7.75
N GLU A 82 -21.17 -12.32 6.89
CA GLU A 82 -19.80 -12.84 6.76
C GLU A 82 -18.81 -11.73 6.37
N PHE A 83 -19.20 -10.86 5.43
CA PHE A 83 -18.39 -9.73 5.01
C PHE A 83 -18.22 -8.68 6.11
N THR A 84 -19.29 -8.38 6.84
CA THR A 84 -19.28 -7.43 7.96
C THR A 84 -18.38 -7.93 9.09
N GLN A 85 -18.49 -9.22 9.44
CA GLN A 85 -17.62 -9.84 10.43
C GLN A 85 -16.15 -9.80 9.99
N PHE A 86 -15.87 -10.02 8.70
CA PHE A 86 -14.53 -9.87 8.17
C PHE A 86 -13.99 -8.43 8.31
N LEU A 87 -14.77 -7.40 7.94
CA LEU A 87 -14.36 -6.01 8.10
C LEU A 87 -14.09 -5.67 9.57
N HIS A 88 -14.94 -6.14 10.49
CA HIS A 88 -14.70 -5.98 11.94
C HIS A 88 -13.44 -6.69 12.43
N SER A 89 -13.07 -7.83 11.84
CA SER A 89 -11.82 -8.51 12.18
C SER A 89 -10.59 -7.67 11.82
N LEU A 90 -10.64 -6.93 10.70
CA LEU A 90 -9.58 -5.99 10.30
C LEU A 90 -9.53 -4.71 11.17
N GLN A 91 -10.49 -4.50 12.07
CA GLN A 91 -10.48 -3.35 12.98
C GLN A 91 -10.00 -3.73 14.39
N GLN A 92 -9.79 -5.01 14.66
CA GLN A 92 -9.31 -5.44 15.96
C GLN A 92 -7.86 -4.96 16.17
N PRO A 93 -7.49 -4.50 17.39
CA PRO A 93 -6.13 -4.06 17.67
C PRO A 93 -5.06 -5.09 17.31
N SER A 94 -5.37 -6.39 17.49
CA SER A 94 -4.48 -7.50 17.16
C SER A 94 -4.17 -7.64 15.67
N SER A 95 -5.01 -7.09 14.78
CA SER A 95 -4.81 -7.17 13.34
C SER A 95 -3.72 -6.20 12.85
N ASN A 96 -3.40 -5.17 13.64
CA ASN A 96 -2.44 -4.12 13.29
C ASN A 96 -2.68 -3.55 11.87
N THR A 97 -3.94 -3.19 11.62
CA THR A 97 -4.43 -2.72 10.32
C THR A 97 -5.26 -1.44 10.44
N VAL A 98 -5.21 -0.61 9.40
CA VAL A 98 -6.03 0.60 9.24
C VAL A 98 -6.69 0.54 7.86
N VAL A 99 -8.01 0.40 7.84
CA VAL A 99 -8.79 0.15 6.61
C VAL A 99 -9.47 1.43 6.15
N TYR A 100 -9.35 1.75 4.87
CA TYR A 100 -10.06 2.85 4.22
C TYR A 100 -11.01 2.32 3.15
N SER A 101 -12.27 2.77 3.18
CA SER A 101 -13.22 2.65 2.09
C SER A 101 -12.90 3.65 0.98
N ILE A 102 -13.04 3.23 -0.28
CA ILE A 102 -12.79 4.06 -1.46
C ILE A 102 -14.14 4.55 -1.96
N ILE A 103 -14.36 5.87 -1.87
CA ILE A 103 -15.62 6.49 -2.27
C ILE A 103 -15.43 7.21 -3.60
N VAL A 104 -16.29 6.87 -4.57
CA VAL A 104 -16.36 7.50 -5.90
C VAL A 104 -17.81 7.87 -6.15
N ASN A 105 -18.07 9.14 -6.47
CA ASN A 105 -19.43 9.67 -6.67
C ASN A 105 -20.39 9.30 -5.52
N GLU A 106 -19.96 9.49 -4.27
CA GLU A 106 -20.70 9.15 -3.05
C GLU A 106 -21.03 7.66 -2.84
N VAL A 107 -20.40 6.75 -3.59
CA VAL A 107 -20.58 5.30 -3.46
C VAL A 107 -19.27 4.63 -3.05
N ALA A 108 -19.33 3.77 -2.03
CA ALA A 108 -18.22 2.92 -1.64
C ALA A 108 -18.01 1.78 -2.66
N VAL A 109 -16.89 1.80 -3.36
CA VAL A 109 -16.60 0.93 -4.52
C VAL A 109 -15.41 -0.02 -4.31
N GLY A 110 -14.91 -0.08 -3.09
CA GLY A 110 -13.78 -0.94 -2.70
C GLY A 110 -13.15 -0.47 -1.41
N PHE A 111 -12.13 -1.17 -0.94
CA PHE A 111 -11.33 -0.76 0.21
C PHE A 111 -9.84 -1.06 0.00
N ILE A 112 -9.02 -0.35 0.75
CA ILE A 112 -7.56 -0.46 0.76
C ILE A 112 -7.07 -0.30 2.20
N THR A 113 -5.98 -0.97 2.56
CA THR A 113 -5.59 -1.13 3.96
C THR A 113 -4.11 -0.87 4.17
N TYR A 114 -3.77 -0.16 5.24
CA TYR A 114 -2.46 -0.29 5.85
C TYR A 114 -2.41 -1.51 6.74
N LEU A 115 -1.34 -2.30 6.64
CA LEU A 115 -1.07 -3.43 7.51
C LEU A 115 0.42 -3.49 7.84
N ARG A 116 0.80 -4.35 8.79
CA ARG A 116 2.20 -4.49 9.26
C ARG A 116 2.80 -3.13 9.62
N ILE A 117 2.01 -2.33 10.35
CA ILE A 117 2.40 -0.99 10.75
C ILE A 117 3.48 -1.12 11.82
N ASP A 118 4.63 -0.52 11.54
CA ASP A 118 5.79 -0.44 12.41
C ASP A 118 6.08 1.06 12.66
N GLU A 119 5.48 1.57 13.73
CA GLU A 119 5.61 2.96 14.18
C GLU A 119 7.05 3.27 14.59
N GLU A 120 7.72 2.33 15.23
CA GLU A 120 9.08 2.46 15.74
C GLU A 120 10.11 2.65 14.63
N ASN A 121 9.97 1.94 13.51
CA ASN A 121 10.87 2.03 12.36
C ASN A 121 10.31 2.88 11.21
N GLY A 122 9.06 3.34 11.30
CA GLY A 122 8.39 4.13 10.27
C GLY A 122 8.24 3.35 8.98
N ALA A 123 7.80 2.09 9.09
CA ALA A 123 7.50 1.23 7.96
C ALA A 123 6.04 0.77 8.03
N LEU A 124 5.40 0.65 6.88
CA LEU A 124 4.07 0.04 6.77
C LEU A 124 3.88 -0.62 5.41
N GLU A 125 2.83 -1.39 5.26
CA GLU A 125 2.44 -1.97 3.99
C GLU A 125 1.07 -1.46 3.54
N ILE A 126 0.93 -1.22 2.24
CA ILE A 126 -0.37 -1.14 1.57
C ILE A 126 -0.74 -2.54 1.06
N GLY A 127 -1.89 -3.04 1.49
CA GLY A 127 -2.42 -4.33 1.07
C GLY A 127 -3.92 -4.44 1.31
N HIS A 128 -4.42 -5.67 1.33
CA HIS A 128 -5.86 -5.98 1.27
C HIS A 128 -6.60 -5.11 0.23
N VAL A 129 -5.95 -4.88 -0.91
CA VAL A 129 -6.48 -4.02 -1.99
C VAL A 129 -7.64 -4.74 -2.66
N ASN A 130 -8.87 -4.31 -2.34
CA ASN A 130 -10.10 -4.87 -2.86
C ASN A 130 -10.82 -3.81 -3.69
N PHE A 131 -10.49 -3.75 -4.97
CA PHE A 131 -11.16 -2.88 -5.93
C PHE A 131 -12.30 -3.63 -6.61
N SER A 132 -13.50 -3.06 -6.63
CA SER A 132 -14.58 -3.59 -7.48
C SER A 132 -14.17 -3.62 -8.95
N GLN A 133 -14.88 -4.41 -9.76
CA GLN A 133 -14.63 -4.50 -11.20
C GLN A 133 -14.72 -3.13 -11.89
N GLN A 134 -15.63 -2.26 -11.44
CA GLN A 134 -15.81 -0.92 -11.99
C GLN A 134 -14.68 0.03 -11.57
N LEU A 135 -14.09 -0.18 -10.39
CA LEU A 135 -12.97 0.62 -9.90
C LEU A 135 -11.63 0.18 -10.53
N ALA A 136 -11.45 -1.12 -10.76
CA ALA A 136 -10.20 -1.66 -11.29
C ALA A 136 -9.82 -1.03 -12.64
N ARG A 137 -8.53 -0.70 -12.80
CA ARG A 137 -7.97 -0.07 -14.02
C ARG A 137 -8.50 1.34 -14.33
N THR A 138 -9.03 2.05 -13.34
CA THR A 138 -9.42 3.46 -13.46
C THR A 138 -8.37 4.41 -12.86
N ARG A 139 -8.55 5.72 -13.10
CA ARG A 139 -7.77 6.77 -12.42
C ARG A 139 -8.03 6.79 -10.92
N GLN A 140 -9.26 6.55 -10.48
CA GLN A 140 -9.67 6.49 -9.07
C GLN A 140 -8.92 5.38 -8.32
N ALA A 141 -8.74 4.21 -8.92
CA ALA A 141 -7.94 3.14 -8.32
C ALA A 141 -6.47 3.54 -8.11
N THR A 142 -5.89 4.27 -9.07
CA THR A 142 -4.51 4.76 -8.97
C THR A 142 -4.41 5.85 -7.89
N GLU A 143 -5.37 6.77 -7.86
CA GLU A 143 -5.44 7.83 -6.87
C GLU A 143 -5.65 7.30 -5.45
N ALA A 144 -6.47 6.26 -5.26
CA ALA A 144 -6.66 5.63 -3.95
C ALA A 144 -5.34 5.11 -3.37
N SER A 145 -4.52 4.41 -4.17
CA SER A 145 -3.18 3.99 -3.72
C SER A 145 -2.25 5.17 -3.50
N PHE A 146 -2.32 6.21 -4.34
CA PHE A 146 -1.53 7.43 -4.20
C PHE A 146 -1.83 8.18 -2.90
N LEU A 147 -3.10 8.36 -2.53
CA LEU A 147 -3.51 9.06 -1.31
C LEU A 147 -2.96 8.37 -0.06
N LEU A 148 -2.92 7.04 -0.02
CA LEU A 148 -2.23 6.33 1.07
C LEU A 148 -0.72 6.62 1.05
N MET A 149 -0.03 6.39 -0.06
CA MET A 149 1.41 6.67 -0.12
C MET A 149 1.74 8.12 0.28
N GLN A 150 0.94 9.08 -0.19
CA GLN A 150 1.06 10.48 0.16
C GLN A 150 0.88 10.71 1.66
N TYR A 151 -0.17 10.16 2.26
CA TYR A 151 -0.40 10.29 3.70
C TYR A 151 0.75 9.67 4.52
N ALA A 152 1.23 8.49 4.14
CA ALA A 152 2.34 7.83 4.82
C ALA A 152 3.64 8.65 4.76
N PHE A 153 4.03 9.14 3.58
CA PHE A 153 5.29 9.86 3.40
C PHE A 153 5.22 11.34 3.79
N ASP A 154 4.27 12.09 3.22
CA ASP A 154 4.23 13.55 3.35
C ASP A 154 3.70 14.00 4.71
N THR A 155 2.71 13.28 5.25
CA THR A 155 2.04 13.67 6.50
C THR A 155 2.65 12.97 7.70
N LEU A 156 2.74 11.64 7.66
CA LEU A 156 3.21 10.87 8.81
C LEU A 156 4.74 10.76 8.84
N GLY A 157 5.45 10.98 7.74
CA GLY A 157 6.90 10.90 7.68
C GLY A 157 7.44 9.46 7.77
N TYR A 158 6.64 8.46 7.37
CA TYR A 158 7.13 7.08 7.24
C TYR A 158 8.27 7.04 6.23
N ARG A 159 9.22 6.15 6.48
CA ARG A 159 10.42 5.98 5.64
C ARG A 159 10.30 4.87 4.62
N ARG A 160 9.31 4.00 4.78
CA ARG A 160 9.12 2.84 3.92
C ARG A 160 7.64 2.48 3.79
N VAL A 161 7.18 2.36 2.55
CA VAL A 161 5.87 1.82 2.21
C VAL A 161 6.08 0.56 1.38
N MET A 162 5.47 -0.54 1.81
CA MET A 162 5.62 -1.86 1.20
C MET A 162 4.37 -2.24 0.40
N TRP A 163 4.56 -3.16 -0.53
CA TRP A 163 3.51 -3.88 -1.21
C TRP A 163 3.93 -5.35 -1.29
N SER A 164 3.00 -6.25 -1.08
CA SER A 164 3.23 -7.68 -1.24
C SER A 164 2.14 -8.33 -2.07
N CYS A 165 2.49 -9.36 -2.84
CA CYS A 165 1.50 -10.18 -3.53
C CYS A 165 2.03 -11.57 -3.85
N ASN A 166 1.11 -12.52 -4.07
CA ASN A 166 1.46 -13.76 -4.74
C ASN A 166 2.03 -13.44 -6.15
N PRO A 167 3.21 -13.94 -6.55
CA PRO A 167 3.78 -13.68 -7.87
C PRO A 167 2.87 -14.10 -9.04
N LEU A 168 2.01 -15.10 -8.85
CA LEU A 168 1.02 -15.54 -9.83
C LEU A 168 -0.13 -14.53 -10.00
N ASN A 169 -0.31 -13.61 -9.04
CA ASN A 169 -1.20 -12.47 -9.17
C ASN A 169 -0.56 -11.37 -10.04
N GLU A 170 -0.46 -11.63 -11.33
CA GLU A 170 0.17 -10.71 -12.29
C GLU A 170 -0.44 -9.31 -12.27
N LYS A 171 -1.75 -9.19 -12.00
CA LYS A 171 -2.44 -7.90 -11.88
C LYS A 171 -1.87 -7.07 -10.73
N SER A 172 -1.70 -7.67 -9.55
CA SER A 172 -1.13 -7.01 -8.36
C SER A 172 0.36 -6.75 -8.53
N TYR A 173 1.12 -7.71 -9.07
CA TYR A 173 2.55 -7.57 -9.35
C TYR A 173 2.83 -6.38 -10.29
N ARG A 174 2.10 -6.30 -11.41
CA ARG A 174 2.22 -5.18 -12.35
C ARG A 174 1.73 -3.85 -11.76
N ALA A 175 0.74 -3.88 -10.88
CA ALA A 175 0.25 -2.67 -10.21
C ALA A 175 1.34 -2.08 -9.29
N ALA A 176 2.03 -2.89 -8.50
CA ALA A 176 3.13 -2.45 -7.65
C ALA A 176 4.21 -1.72 -8.47
N LEU A 177 4.71 -2.36 -9.55
CA LEU A 177 5.70 -1.76 -10.44
C LEU A 177 5.18 -0.48 -11.10
N ARG A 178 3.94 -0.48 -11.61
CA ARG A 178 3.34 0.71 -12.23
C ARG A 178 3.29 1.90 -11.25
N LEU A 179 2.99 1.63 -9.98
CA LEU A 179 2.89 2.63 -8.91
C LEU A 179 4.24 3.08 -8.34
N GLY A 180 5.36 2.53 -8.79
CA GLY A 180 6.70 2.98 -8.38
C GLY A 180 7.40 2.11 -7.37
N PHE A 181 6.73 1.06 -6.87
CA PHE A 181 7.34 0.10 -5.97
C PHE A 181 8.44 -0.69 -6.69
N GLN A 182 9.57 -0.84 -6.00
CA GLN A 182 10.73 -1.58 -6.46
C GLN A 182 10.71 -3.00 -5.88
N TYR A 183 10.95 -4.01 -6.72
CA TYR A 183 11.00 -5.40 -6.29
C TYR A 183 12.25 -5.68 -5.43
N GLU A 184 12.05 -6.37 -4.30
CA GLU A 184 13.13 -6.68 -3.35
C GLU A 184 13.39 -8.18 -3.17
N GLY A 185 12.48 -9.03 -3.62
CA GLY A 185 12.64 -10.47 -3.52
C GLY A 185 11.32 -11.21 -3.43
N THR A 186 11.40 -12.53 -3.53
CA THR A 186 10.26 -13.42 -3.32
C THR A 186 10.60 -14.38 -2.19
N TRP A 187 9.74 -14.39 -1.17
CA TRP A 187 9.84 -15.33 -0.06
C TRP A 187 9.07 -16.59 -0.46
N LEU A 188 9.80 -17.68 -0.64
CA LEU A 188 9.24 -18.95 -1.09
C LEU A 188 8.47 -19.64 0.03
N LYS A 189 7.33 -20.25 -0.30
CA LYS A 189 6.47 -21.00 0.63
C LYS A 189 6.08 -20.19 1.87
N MET A 190 5.90 -18.88 1.70
CA MET A 190 5.61 -17.95 2.81
C MET A 190 4.27 -18.23 3.49
N ALA A 191 3.28 -18.74 2.75
CA ALA A 191 1.96 -19.01 3.29
C ALA A 191 1.32 -20.26 2.67
N ILE A 192 0.27 -20.74 3.34
CA ILE A 192 -0.76 -21.60 2.74
C ILE A 192 -1.97 -20.73 2.45
N CYS A 193 -2.37 -20.65 1.18
CA CYS A 193 -3.54 -19.92 0.73
C CYS A 193 -4.50 -20.91 0.05
N LYS A 194 -5.65 -21.19 0.66
CA LYS A 194 -6.68 -22.09 0.12
C LYS A 194 -6.09 -23.47 -0.26
N ASP A 195 -5.42 -24.09 0.73
CA ASP A 195 -4.75 -25.39 0.64
C ASP A 195 -3.62 -25.48 -0.39
N ARG A 196 -3.10 -24.34 -0.85
CA ARG A 196 -1.97 -24.26 -1.79
C ARG A 196 -0.81 -23.50 -1.17
N SER A 197 0.41 -23.93 -1.48
CA SER A 197 1.60 -23.15 -1.15
C SER A 197 1.56 -21.83 -1.92
N ALA A 198 1.86 -20.74 -1.23
CA ALA A 198 1.90 -19.40 -1.77
C ALA A 198 3.24 -18.75 -1.46
N ASP A 199 3.96 -18.38 -2.52
CA ASP A 199 5.10 -17.48 -2.45
C ASP A 199 4.63 -16.04 -2.27
N MET A 200 5.51 -15.18 -1.75
CA MET A 200 5.23 -13.75 -1.55
C MET A 200 6.31 -12.89 -2.20
N ALA A 201 5.97 -12.21 -3.29
CA ALA A 201 6.81 -11.16 -3.86
C ALA A 201 6.67 -9.89 -3.04
N TRP A 202 7.80 -9.29 -2.70
CA TRP A 202 7.90 -8.08 -1.89
C TRP A 202 8.44 -6.91 -2.70
N PHE A 203 7.80 -5.75 -2.49
CA PHE A 203 8.20 -4.50 -3.11
C PHE A 203 8.14 -3.37 -2.09
N SER A 204 8.87 -2.29 -2.36
CA SER A 204 8.81 -1.08 -1.52
C SER A 204 9.07 0.20 -2.29
N ILE A 205 8.63 1.30 -1.69
CA ILE A 205 9.10 2.66 -1.93
C ILE A 205 9.72 3.14 -0.63
N VAL A 206 10.88 3.79 -0.68
CA VAL A 206 11.45 4.50 0.49
C VAL A 206 11.32 6.01 0.36
N ASN A 207 11.47 6.74 1.47
CA ASN A 207 11.29 8.19 1.50
C ASN A 207 12.14 8.94 0.47
N ASP A 208 13.37 8.50 0.22
CA ASP A 208 14.28 9.13 -0.74
C ASP A 208 13.81 8.97 -2.20
N GLU A 209 13.00 7.94 -2.45
CA GLU A 209 12.42 7.60 -3.75
C GLU A 209 11.09 8.33 -3.99
N TRP A 210 10.38 8.67 -2.90
CA TRP A 210 9.00 9.14 -2.94
C TRP A 210 8.81 10.41 -3.78
N GLY A 211 9.74 11.37 -3.72
CA GLY A 211 9.60 12.63 -4.46
C GLY A 211 9.42 12.44 -5.97
N GLN A 212 10.17 11.52 -6.57
CA GLN A 212 10.07 11.20 -8.00
C GLN A 212 8.82 10.39 -8.32
N VAL A 213 8.49 9.40 -7.47
CA VAL A 213 7.26 8.60 -7.62
C VAL A 213 6.02 9.48 -7.55
N LYS A 214 5.97 10.40 -6.59
CA LYS A 214 4.89 11.37 -6.40
C LYS A 214 4.70 12.23 -7.65
N GLN A 215 5.78 12.83 -8.16
CA GLN A 215 5.73 13.67 -9.37
C GLN A 215 5.18 12.92 -10.58
N GLU A 216 5.63 11.68 -10.80
CA GLU A 216 5.19 10.86 -11.93
C GLU A 216 3.72 10.43 -11.81
N ILE A 217 3.26 10.08 -10.60
CA ILE A 217 1.83 9.77 -10.37
C ILE A 217 0.97 11.03 -10.53
N GLN A 218 1.40 12.18 -10.00
CA GLN A 218 0.67 13.45 -10.14
C GLN A 218 0.58 13.88 -11.61
N ARG A 219 1.67 13.79 -12.37
CA ARG A 219 1.69 14.02 -13.82
C ARG A 219 0.68 13.12 -14.54
N TRP A 220 0.64 11.83 -14.18
CA TRP A 220 -0.30 10.89 -14.80
C TRP A 220 -1.76 11.16 -14.40
N LEU A 221 -2.01 11.57 -13.15
CA LEU A 221 -3.34 11.91 -12.64
C LEU A 221 -3.82 13.29 -13.14
N HIS A 222 -2.95 14.14 -13.67
CA HIS A 222 -3.32 15.46 -14.16
C HIS A 222 -4.44 15.34 -15.23
N PRO A 223 -5.47 16.21 -15.21
CA PRO A 223 -6.57 16.16 -16.17
C PRO A 223 -6.11 16.14 -17.63
N ASP A 224 -5.08 16.91 -17.96
CA ASP A 224 -4.52 17.00 -19.32
C ASP A 224 -3.93 15.68 -19.84
N ASN A 225 -3.71 14.68 -18.98
CA ASN A 225 -3.27 13.36 -19.39
C ASN A 225 -4.43 12.45 -19.83
N PHE A 226 -5.68 12.94 -19.88
CA PHE A 226 -6.84 12.17 -20.31
C PHE A 226 -7.61 12.91 -21.41
N ASP A 227 -8.02 12.18 -22.45
CA ASP A 227 -8.86 12.73 -23.51
C ASP A 227 -10.33 12.88 -23.07
N ALA A 228 -11.17 13.42 -23.96
CA ALA A 228 -12.60 13.61 -23.72
C ALA A 228 -13.38 12.31 -23.42
N ASN A 229 -12.84 11.14 -23.78
CA ASN A 229 -13.41 9.83 -23.50
C ASN A 229 -12.85 9.20 -22.22
N GLY A 230 -11.98 9.90 -21.50
CA GLY A 230 -11.32 9.42 -20.29
C GLY A 230 -10.17 8.44 -20.56
N GLN A 231 -9.67 8.36 -21.80
CA GLN A 231 -8.53 7.53 -22.15
C GLN A 231 -7.22 8.26 -21.87
N GLN A 232 -6.28 7.58 -21.21
CA GLN A 232 -4.96 8.18 -20.90
C GLN A 232 -4.17 8.47 -22.18
N LEU A 233 -3.58 9.67 -22.28
CA LEU A 233 -2.68 10.09 -23.37
C LEU A 233 -1.29 9.51 -23.20
N SER A 234 -0.81 9.41 -21.96
CA SER A 234 0.45 8.77 -21.60
C SER A 234 0.27 7.76 -20.47
N ARG A 235 1.12 6.74 -20.46
CA ARG A 235 1.06 5.66 -19.45
C ARG A 235 1.79 6.07 -18.18
N LEU A 236 1.32 5.57 -17.04
CA LEU A 236 2.03 5.63 -15.78
C LEU A 236 3.12 4.55 -15.75
N ASN A 237 4.34 4.92 -15.39
CA ASN A 237 5.38 3.96 -15.02
C ASN A 237 6.35 4.57 -13.99
N ALA A 238 5.90 4.69 -12.75
CA ALA A 238 6.68 5.33 -11.70
C ALA A 238 7.94 4.55 -11.31
N ALA A 239 7.99 3.23 -11.53
CA ALA A 239 9.20 2.46 -11.18
C ALA A 239 10.37 2.79 -12.12
N ARG A 240 10.10 3.10 -13.40
CA ARG A 240 11.15 3.56 -14.34
C ARG A 240 11.66 4.96 -14.02
N ALA A 241 10.81 5.81 -13.47
CA ALA A 241 11.20 7.16 -13.07
C ALA A 241 12.17 7.16 -11.87
N ASN A 242 12.27 6.04 -11.15
CA ASN A 242 13.06 5.90 -9.93
C ASN A 242 13.90 4.61 -9.91
N PRO A 243 15.10 4.60 -10.53
CA PRO A 243 16.01 3.46 -10.43
C PRO A 243 16.66 3.44 -9.04
N ARG A 244 16.32 2.42 -8.24
CA ARG A 244 16.96 2.20 -6.93
C ARG A 244 18.47 2.07 -7.10
N ARG A 245 19.22 2.99 -6.49
CA ARG A 245 20.69 2.92 -6.44
C ARG A 245 21.09 1.82 -5.46
N SER A 246 21.79 0.80 -5.95
CA SER A 246 22.41 -0.20 -5.08
C SER A 246 23.46 0.49 -4.21
N LYS A 247 23.37 0.36 -2.89
CA LYS A 247 24.51 0.60 -2.00
C LYS A 247 25.47 -0.57 -2.19
N THR A 248 26.49 -0.39 -3.01
CA THR A 248 27.54 -1.40 -3.18
C THR A 248 28.34 -1.48 -1.88
N VAL A 249 28.46 -2.67 -1.29
CA VAL A 249 29.47 -2.91 -0.25
C VAL A 249 30.81 -2.86 -0.96
N THR A 250 31.58 -1.78 -0.78
CA THR A 250 32.98 -1.77 -1.19
C THR A 250 33.72 -2.72 -0.26
N SER A 251 34.12 -3.90 -0.75
CA SER A 251 35.07 -4.73 -0.02
C SER A 251 36.38 -3.95 0.07
N SER A 252 36.74 -3.51 1.27
CA SER A 252 38.11 -3.12 1.55
C SER A 252 38.93 -4.41 1.58
N ASP A 253 39.45 -4.82 0.42
CA ASP A 253 40.44 -5.89 0.38
C ASP A 253 41.64 -5.45 1.22
N GLY A 254 41.80 -6.16 2.34
CA GLY A 254 42.88 -5.95 3.28
C GLY A 254 44.23 -6.14 2.59
N LYS A 255 44.99 -5.05 2.49
CA LYS A 255 46.43 -5.14 2.33
C LYS A 255 47.05 -5.42 3.69
N HIS A 256 47.23 -6.69 4.03
CA HIS A 256 48.29 -7.09 4.93
C HIS A 256 49.57 -7.22 4.10
N ASN A 257 50.49 -6.27 4.32
CA ASN A 257 51.92 -6.45 4.07
C ASN A 257 52.58 -6.87 5.38
#